data_AF-A0A4U0V6B0-F1
#
_entry.id   AF-A0A4U0V6B0-F1
#
_cell.length_a   1.000
_cell.length_b   1.000
_cell.length_c   1.000
_cell.angle_alpha   90.00
_cell.angle_beta   90.00
_cell.angle_gamma   90.00
#
_symmetry.space_group_name_H-M   'P 1'
#
loop_
_entity.id
_entity.type
_entity.pdbx_description
1 polymer ?
#
loop_
_entity_poly.entity_id
_entity_poly.type
_entity_poly.pdbx_seq_one_letter_code
_entity_poly.pdbx_strand_id
1 'polypeptide(L)'
;MPNVRFAVGIQRLVPFLGYHHVLMILIAIAIILLSLLLAGCSSSSPLIPGIFLISFYYQSYTPTYDTTQVDPGVTAAIANIVGRAMLEVRVGYFGICVNPDGGDFLCSNNATLLAEQVSVDQDPLNLIWVAETFKNEVVFPYLLIVAIIHAFITFLLLATFPGWHEERDARTGSDIDIKPFPSRPVSQVALALIFIASIFVLVSVLWQHTASVAAAQVAQDFGNGSVRSGVGTSAMVLGWFGFALLIVVTIGLLVMILSIHLLDKLTED
;
A
#
# COMPACT_ATOMS: atom_id res chain seq x y z
N MET A 1 -5.29 4.09 -39.41
CA MET A 1 -6.33 4.64 -38.50
C MET A 1 -6.55 3.71 -37.28
N PRO A 2 -5.58 3.57 -36.35
CA PRO A 2 -5.72 2.70 -35.17
C PRO A 2 -6.57 3.35 -34.07
N ASN A 3 -6.48 4.68 -33.94
CA ASN A 3 -7.15 5.45 -32.87
C ASN A 3 -8.68 5.39 -32.96
N VAL A 4 -9.25 5.30 -34.17
CA VAL A 4 -10.70 5.24 -34.37
C VAL A 4 -11.25 3.87 -33.94
N ARG A 5 -10.51 2.78 -34.16
CA ARG A 5 -10.93 1.42 -33.73
C ARG A 5 -10.86 1.26 -32.21
N PHE A 6 -9.87 1.87 -31.56
CA PHE A 6 -9.78 1.89 -30.09
C PHE A 6 -10.89 2.74 -29.47
N ALA A 7 -11.18 3.91 -30.05
CA ALA A 7 -12.27 4.79 -29.61
C ALA A 7 -13.65 4.10 -29.75
N VAL A 8 -13.91 3.42 -30.86
CA VAL A 8 -15.19 2.68 -31.09
C VAL A 8 -15.31 1.44 -30.21
N GLY A 9 -14.19 0.76 -29.89
CA GLY A 9 -14.17 -0.36 -28.95
C GLY A 9 -14.50 0.06 -27.51
N ILE A 10 -13.97 1.20 -27.07
CA ILE A 10 -14.32 1.82 -25.78
C ILE A 10 -15.78 2.27 -25.79
N GLN A 11 -16.26 2.90 -26.87
CA GLN A 11 -17.66 3.36 -26.98
C GLN A 11 -18.69 2.23 -26.89
N ARG A 12 -18.33 1.01 -27.28
CA ARG A 12 -19.19 -0.19 -27.14
C ARG A 12 -19.21 -0.79 -25.73
N LEU A 13 -18.17 -0.56 -24.92
CA LEU A 13 -18.12 -0.99 -23.52
C LEU A 13 -18.81 0.00 -22.57
N VAL A 14 -18.84 1.29 -22.95
CA VAL A 14 -19.46 2.38 -22.19
C VAL A 14 -20.95 2.19 -21.83
N PRO A 15 -21.84 1.62 -22.67
CA PRO A 15 -23.23 1.38 -22.25
C PRO A 15 -23.39 0.27 -21.20
N PHE A 16 -22.44 -0.68 -21.11
CA PHE A 16 -22.46 -1.75 -20.11
C PHE A 16 -21.70 -1.41 -18.82
N LEU A 17 -20.78 -0.44 -18.87
CA LEU A 17 -19.99 -0.01 -17.71
C LEU A 17 -20.71 1.12 -16.97
N GLY A 18 -21.64 0.75 -16.09
CA GLY A 18 -22.30 1.72 -15.21
C GLY A 18 -21.27 2.46 -14.34
N TYR A 19 -21.57 3.71 -13.98
CA TYR A 19 -20.72 4.53 -13.09
C TYR A 19 -20.22 3.78 -11.83
N HIS A 20 -21.09 2.99 -11.19
CA HIS A 20 -20.72 2.20 -10.01
C HIS A 20 -19.72 1.08 -10.33
N HIS A 21 -19.69 0.54 -11.54
CA HIS A 21 -18.68 -0.45 -11.95
C HIS A 21 -17.29 0.17 -12.04
N VAL A 22 -17.17 1.42 -12.50
CA VAL A 22 -15.90 2.15 -12.47
C VAL A 22 -15.40 2.27 -11.04
N LEU A 23 -16.28 2.69 -10.12
CA LEU A 23 -15.93 2.79 -8.69
C LEU A 23 -15.54 1.43 -8.11
N MET A 24 -16.26 0.35 -8.43
CA MET A 24 -15.93 -1.01 -8.01
C MET A 24 -14.55 -1.47 -8.52
N ILE A 25 -14.21 -1.17 -9.78
CA ILE A 25 -12.88 -1.50 -10.34
C ILE A 25 -11.78 -0.75 -9.58
N LEU A 26 -11.98 0.55 -9.32
CA LEU A 26 -11.00 1.34 -8.56
C LEU A 26 -10.82 0.82 -7.13
N ILE A 27 -11.91 0.45 -6.45
CA ILE A 27 -11.87 -0.18 -5.12
C ILE A 27 -11.13 -1.53 -5.20
N ALA A 28 -11.45 -2.37 -6.18
CA ALA A 28 -10.81 -3.68 -6.33
C ALA A 28 -9.30 -3.55 -6.54
N ILE A 29 -8.87 -2.61 -7.39
CA ILE A 29 -7.44 -2.30 -7.58
C ILE A 29 -6.83 -1.82 -6.26
N ALA A 30 -7.48 -0.89 -5.55
CA ALA A 30 -6.99 -0.40 -4.26
C ALA A 30 -6.81 -1.54 -3.24
N ILE A 31 -7.79 -2.45 -3.12
CA ILE A 31 -7.72 -3.63 -2.25
C ILE A 31 -6.52 -4.51 -2.61
N ILE A 32 -6.31 -4.78 -3.89
CA ILE A 32 -5.17 -5.60 -4.36
C ILE A 32 -3.85 -4.94 -4.00
N LEU A 33 -3.70 -3.64 -4.28
CA LEU A 33 -2.46 -2.89 -3.98
C LEU A 33 -2.14 -2.87 -2.49
N LEU A 34 -3.14 -2.59 -1.64
CA LEU A 34 -2.97 -2.57 -0.18
C LEU A 34 -2.71 -3.97 0.38
N SER A 35 -3.28 -5.01 -0.23
CA SER A 35 -2.99 -6.41 0.15
C SER A 35 -1.57 -6.81 -0.22
N LEU A 36 -1.08 -6.41 -1.39
CA LEU A 36 0.30 -6.62 -1.82
C LEU A 36 1.30 -5.87 -0.92
N LEU A 37 0.95 -4.65 -0.49
CA LEU A 37 1.73 -3.89 0.48
C LEU A 37 1.91 -4.67 1.79
N LEU A 38 0.82 -5.23 2.33
CA LEU A 38 0.85 -6.04 3.55
C LEU A 38 1.63 -7.35 3.37
N ALA A 39 1.53 -7.98 2.20
CA ALA A 39 2.24 -9.23 1.88
C ALA A 39 3.74 -9.04 1.61
N GLY A 40 4.24 -7.79 1.55
CA GLY A 40 5.64 -7.50 1.35
C GLY A 40 6.55 -8.23 2.33
N CYS A 41 7.67 -8.77 1.84
CA CYS A 41 8.63 -9.58 2.61
C CYS A 41 8.03 -10.78 3.38
N SER A 42 6.85 -11.29 3.02
CA SER A 42 6.26 -12.47 3.67
C SER A 42 6.63 -13.80 2.99
N SER A 43 7.33 -13.76 1.85
CA SER A 43 7.68 -14.93 1.04
C SER A 43 8.97 -14.70 0.26
N SER A 44 9.75 -15.76 0.07
CA SER A 44 10.95 -15.78 -0.79
C SER A 44 10.67 -15.77 -2.30
N SER A 45 9.42 -15.58 -2.73
CA SER A 45 9.10 -15.45 -4.15
C SER A 45 9.79 -14.22 -4.76
N PRO A 46 10.44 -14.28 -5.94
CA PRO A 46 11.38 -13.26 -6.43
C PRO A 46 10.91 -11.80 -6.41
N LEU A 47 9.60 -11.54 -6.49
CA LEU A 47 9.03 -10.18 -6.49
C LEU A 47 8.66 -9.66 -5.08
N ILE A 48 8.37 -10.55 -4.14
CA ILE A 48 7.84 -10.21 -2.81
C ILE A 48 8.86 -9.50 -1.91
N PRO A 49 10.15 -9.90 -1.88
CA PRO A 49 11.20 -9.15 -1.19
C PRO A 49 11.46 -7.75 -1.76
N GLY A 50 10.95 -7.45 -2.97
CA GLY A 50 11.00 -6.11 -3.56
C GLY A 50 9.96 -5.14 -3.00
N ILE A 51 9.01 -5.65 -2.19
CA ILE A 51 8.03 -4.86 -1.45
C ILE A 51 8.42 -4.91 0.02
N PHE A 52 9.13 -3.88 0.48
CA PHE A 52 9.60 -3.75 1.86
C PHE A 52 9.33 -2.33 2.36
N LEU A 53 9.27 -2.13 3.67
CA LEU A 53 9.10 -0.82 4.29
C LEU A 53 10.48 -0.15 4.46
N ILE A 54 11.43 -0.91 4.99
CA ILE A 54 12.81 -0.49 5.23
C ILE A 54 13.77 -1.64 4.94
N SER A 55 14.96 -1.32 4.46
CA SER A 55 16.10 -2.24 4.35
C SER A 55 17.28 -1.71 5.16
N PHE A 56 18.04 -2.61 5.76
CA PHE A 56 19.32 -2.37 6.39
C PHE A 56 20.35 -3.26 5.72
N TYR A 57 21.51 -2.71 5.37
CA TYR A 57 22.55 -3.50 4.73
C TYR A 57 23.94 -2.99 5.07
N TYR A 58 24.90 -3.92 5.13
CA TYR A 58 26.30 -3.56 5.27
C TYR A 58 26.83 -3.03 3.94
N GLN A 59 27.46 -1.86 4.00
CA GLN A 59 28.19 -1.29 2.90
C GLN A 59 29.27 -0.39 3.46
N SER A 60 30.51 -0.58 3.01
CA SER A 60 31.60 0.35 3.36
C SER A 60 31.49 1.64 2.54
N TYR A 61 31.49 2.78 3.21
CA TYR A 61 31.54 4.11 2.60
C TYR A 61 32.34 5.08 3.47
N THR A 62 32.72 6.23 2.90
CA THR A 62 33.45 7.27 3.64
C THR A 62 32.57 7.84 4.76
N PRO A 63 32.96 7.73 6.04
CA PRO A 63 32.20 8.28 7.14
C PRO A 63 32.03 9.80 7.01
N THR A 64 30.88 10.31 7.45
CA THR A 64 30.62 11.75 7.52
C THR A 64 30.94 12.27 8.91
N TYR A 65 31.78 13.30 9.01
CA TYR A 65 32.19 13.91 10.28
C TYR A 65 31.48 15.24 10.50
N ASP A 66 30.95 15.44 11.71
CA ASP A 66 30.26 16.67 12.11
C ASP A 66 30.70 17.10 13.51
N THR A 67 30.69 18.41 13.78
CA THR A 67 31.04 18.98 15.09
C THR A 67 30.13 18.55 16.24
N THR A 68 28.95 18.01 15.94
CA THR A 68 28.00 17.45 16.92
C THR A 68 28.35 16.02 17.34
N GLN A 69 29.27 15.35 16.65
CA GLN A 69 29.75 14.02 17.03
C GLN A 69 30.74 14.13 18.19
N VAL A 70 30.37 13.58 19.35
CA VAL A 70 31.21 13.62 20.57
C VAL A 70 32.45 12.73 20.42
N ASP A 71 32.30 11.56 19.79
CA ASP A 71 33.41 10.66 19.48
C ASP A 71 33.34 10.21 18.00
N PRO A 72 33.96 10.99 17.08
CA PRO A 72 34.07 10.60 15.67
C PRO A 72 34.86 9.31 15.43
N GLY A 73 35.72 8.91 16.38
CA GLY A 73 36.59 7.74 16.28
C GLY A 73 35.84 6.41 16.37
N VAL A 74 34.62 6.41 16.93
CA VAL A 74 33.76 5.23 17.03
C VAL A 74 33.49 4.59 15.67
N THR A 75 33.45 5.40 14.60
CA THR A 75 33.24 4.94 13.22
C THR A 75 34.32 3.94 12.77
N ALA A 76 35.58 4.15 13.18
CA ALA A 76 36.67 3.23 12.87
C ALA A 76 36.55 1.91 13.64
N ALA A 77 36.10 1.95 14.89
CA ALA A 77 35.85 0.75 15.68
C ALA A 77 34.71 -0.09 15.07
N ILE A 78 33.62 0.56 14.68
CA ILE A 78 32.49 -0.08 13.99
C ILE A 78 32.97 -0.69 12.66
N ALA A 79 33.75 0.04 11.87
CA ALA A 79 34.28 -0.48 10.61
C ALA A 79 35.16 -1.72 10.80
N ASN A 80 35.95 -1.79 11.88
CA ASN A 80 36.75 -2.98 12.19
C ASN A 80 35.89 -4.18 12.62
N ILE A 81 34.77 -3.95 13.32
CA ILE A 81 33.81 -5.00 13.71
C ILE A 81 33.06 -5.52 12.48
N VAL A 82 32.59 -4.62 11.61
CA VAL A 82 31.85 -4.99 10.39
C VAL A 82 32.77 -5.68 9.39
N GLY A 83 34.01 -5.23 9.27
CA GLY A 83 35.02 -5.84 8.41
C GLY A 83 34.55 -5.95 6.95
N ARG A 84 34.24 -7.18 6.53
CA ARG A 84 33.74 -7.50 5.17
C ARG A 84 32.36 -8.16 5.18
N ALA A 85 31.60 -7.98 6.25
CA ALA A 85 30.25 -8.51 6.35
C ALA A 85 29.41 -8.03 5.15
N MET A 86 28.66 -8.96 4.58
CA MET A 86 27.67 -8.70 3.55
C MET A 86 26.37 -9.28 4.07
N LEU A 87 25.35 -8.43 4.19
CA LEU A 87 24.01 -8.83 4.58
C LEU A 87 23.08 -7.69 4.20
N GLU A 88 21.96 -8.02 3.58
CA GLU A 88 20.82 -7.11 3.46
C GLU A 88 19.62 -7.72 4.19
N VAL A 89 19.02 -6.95 5.08
CA VAL A 89 17.80 -7.30 5.81
C VAL A 89 16.70 -6.34 5.38
N ARG A 90 15.57 -6.88 4.93
CA ARG A 90 14.38 -6.12 4.53
C ARG A 90 13.22 -6.45 5.44
N VAL A 91 12.48 -5.42 5.84
CA VAL A 91 11.31 -5.56 6.72
C VAL A 91 10.05 -5.24 5.95
N GLY A 92 9.08 -6.17 5.99
CA GLY A 92 7.71 -5.95 5.54
C GLY A 92 6.74 -5.83 6.73
N TYR A 93 5.44 -5.79 6.46
CA TYR A 93 4.43 -5.74 7.52
C TYR A 93 4.33 -7.04 8.32
N PHE A 94 4.47 -8.19 7.66
CA PHE A 94 4.26 -9.50 8.27
C PHE A 94 5.49 -10.41 8.25
N GLY A 95 6.65 -9.90 7.82
CA GLY A 95 7.85 -10.72 7.66
C GLY A 95 9.12 -9.91 7.50
N ILE A 96 10.23 -10.62 7.61
CA ILE A 96 11.57 -10.12 7.39
C ILE A 96 12.21 -11.02 6.32
N CYS A 97 12.95 -10.41 5.40
CA CYS A 97 13.76 -11.14 4.43
C CYS A 97 15.24 -10.81 4.63
N VAL A 98 16.10 -11.81 4.56
CA VAL A 98 17.56 -11.65 4.64
C VAL A 98 18.21 -12.12 3.35
N ASN A 99 19.30 -11.47 2.98
CA ASN A 99 20.17 -11.88 1.90
C ASN A 99 21.63 -11.86 2.40
N PRO A 100 22.14 -13.00 2.87
CA PRO A 100 23.46 -13.08 3.50
C PRO A 100 24.63 -13.08 2.51
N ASP A 101 24.41 -13.47 1.25
CA ASP A 101 25.50 -13.68 0.28
C ASP A 101 25.29 -12.92 -1.05
N GLY A 102 24.32 -12.01 -1.11
CA GLY A 102 23.92 -11.31 -2.34
C GLY A 102 23.13 -12.18 -3.33
N GLY A 103 22.67 -13.35 -2.90
CA GLY A 103 21.84 -14.30 -3.67
C GLY A 103 20.34 -14.05 -3.50
N ASP A 104 19.58 -15.14 -3.32
CA ASP A 104 18.13 -15.06 -3.11
C ASP A 104 17.77 -14.67 -1.67
N PHE A 105 16.64 -13.99 -1.51
CA PHE A 105 16.14 -13.59 -0.20
C PHE A 105 15.45 -14.75 0.53
N LEU A 106 15.83 -14.97 1.78
CA LEU A 106 15.19 -15.90 2.70
C LEU A 106 14.23 -15.13 3.60
N CYS A 107 12.93 -15.41 3.48
CA CYS A 107 11.90 -14.65 4.18
C CYS A 107 11.18 -15.49 5.24
N SER A 108 11.00 -14.92 6.42
CA SER A 108 10.31 -15.55 7.55
C SER A 108 9.66 -14.50 8.43
N ASN A 109 8.57 -14.87 9.10
CA ASN A 109 8.01 -14.04 10.18
C ASN A 109 8.76 -14.23 11.52
N ASN A 110 9.52 -15.32 11.64
CA ASN A 110 10.34 -15.62 12.81
C ASN A 110 11.79 -15.22 12.53
N ALA A 111 12.26 -14.15 13.17
CA ALA A 111 13.61 -13.62 12.99
C ALA A 111 14.69 -14.54 13.58
N THR A 112 14.38 -15.29 14.65
CA THR A 112 15.30 -16.29 15.23
C THR A 112 15.69 -17.34 14.19
N LEU A 113 14.73 -17.82 13.40
CA LEU A 113 15.01 -18.79 12.33
C LEU A 113 15.89 -18.21 11.20
N LEU A 114 15.84 -16.90 10.99
CA LEU A 114 16.71 -16.23 10.02
C LEU A 114 18.11 -16.04 10.62
N ALA A 115 18.21 -15.65 11.88
CA ALA A 115 19.48 -15.48 12.58
C ALA A 115 20.25 -16.82 12.72
N GLU A 116 19.56 -17.95 12.90
CA GLU A 116 20.18 -19.28 12.92
C GLU A 116 20.84 -19.68 11.59
N GLN A 117 20.45 -19.05 10.49
CA GLN A 117 21.00 -19.30 9.14
C GLN A 117 22.13 -18.33 8.78
N VAL A 118 22.47 -17.39 9.66
CA VAL A 118 23.45 -16.33 9.41
C VAL A 118 24.56 -16.42 10.44
N SER A 119 25.81 -16.34 10.00
CA SER A 119 26.97 -16.39 10.89
C SER A 119 27.26 -15.03 11.54
N VAL A 120 28.02 -15.04 12.63
CA VAL A 120 28.44 -13.82 13.32
C VAL A 120 29.26 -12.90 12.41
N ASP A 121 30.04 -13.46 11.49
CA ASP A 121 30.83 -12.69 10.52
C ASP A 121 29.96 -12.04 9.42
N GLN A 122 28.75 -12.57 9.19
CA GLN A 122 27.78 -12.01 8.25
C GLN A 122 26.88 -10.95 8.89
N ASP A 123 26.53 -11.08 10.18
CA ASP A 123 25.74 -10.09 10.92
C ASP A 123 26.40 -9.55 12.21
N PRO A 124 27.57 -8.91 12.12
CA PRO A 124 28.34 -8.51 13.31
C PRO A 124 27.69 -7.41 14.16
N LEU A 125 26.77 -6.62 13.60
CA LEU A 125 25.99 -5.58 14.30
C LEU A 125 24.54 -6.00 14.60
N ASN A 126 24.17 -7.26 14.34
CA ASN A 126 22.82 -7.78 14.57
C ASN A 126 21.70 -6.99 13.83
N LEU A 127 21.89 -6.70 12.54
CA LEU A 127 20.88 -6.05 11.71
C LEU A 127 19.56 -6.85 11.65
N ILE A 128 19.61 -8.19 11.77
CA ILE A 128 18.39 -9.01 11.87
C ILE A 128 17.58 -8.65 13.12
N TRP A 129 18.26 -8.44 14.25
CA TRP A 129 17.63 -8.04 15.50
C TRP A 129 17.06 -6.63 15.40
N VAL A 130 17.82 -5.68 14.84
CA VAL A 130 17.34 -4.29 14.61
C VAL A 130 16.10 -4.29 13.71
N ALA A 131 16.09 -5.10 12.66
CA ALA A 131 14.97 -5.28 11.76
C ALA A 131 13.74 -5.88 12.45
N GLU A 132 13.93 -6.85 13.33
CA GLU A 132 12.86 -7.43 14.15
C GLU A 132 12.25 -6.41 15.11
N THR A 133 13.08 -5.62 15.80
CA THR A 133 12.62 -4.54 16.68
C THR A 133 11.78 -3.54 15.90
N PHE A 134 12.24 -3.09 14.73
CA PHE A 134 11.45 -2.19 13.87
C PHE A 134 10.09 -2.81 13.50
N LYS A 135 10.07 -4.08 13.08
CA LYS A 135 8.82 -4.78 12.72
C LYS A 135 7.84 -4.88 13.90
N ASN A 136 8.33 -5.22 15.09
CA ASN A 136 7.47 -5.53 16.23
C ASN A 136 7.04 -4.28 17.01
N GLU A 137 7.88 -3.24 17.07
CA GLU A 137 7.63 -2.06 17.91
C GLU A 137 7.15 -0.84 17.12
N VAL A 138 7.48 -0.74 15.84
CA VAL A 138 7.21 0.47 15.03
C VAL A 138 6.13 0.23 13.98
N VAL A 139 6.10 -0.95 13.37
CA VAL A 139 5.16 -1.26 12.28
C VAL A 139 3.77 -1.58 12.84
N PHE A 140 2.74 -0.92 12.31
CA PHE A 140 1.34 -1.12 12.72
C PHE A 140 0.45 -1.50 11.52
N PRO A 141 0.24 -2.80 11.24
CA PRO A 141 -0.54 -3.25 10.08
C PRO A 141 -2.06 -3.11 10.26
N TYR A 142 -2.55 -3.03 11.50
CA TYR A 142 -3.97 -3.22 11.79
C TYR A 142 -4.90 -2.16 11.17
N LEU A 143 -4.45 -0.90 11.04
CA LEU A 143 -5.23 0.13 10.36
C LEU A 143 -5.46 -0.21 8.88
N LEU A 144 -4.44 -0.74 8.18
CA LEU A 144 -4.58 -1.18 6.79
C LEU A 144 -5.53 -2.37 6.65
N ILE A 145 -5.44 -3.35 7.56
CA ILE A 145 -6.35 -4.51 7.56
C ILE A 145 -7.81 -4.04 7.70
N VAL A 146 -8.08 -3.17 8.68
CA VAL A 146 -9.42 -2.64 8.90
C VAL A 146 -9.89 -1.81 7.70
N ALA A 147 -9.01 -1.00 7.09
CA ALA A 147 -9.34 -0.24 5.89
C ALA A 147 -9.70 -1.14 4.69
N ILE A 148 -8.96 -2.23 4.48
CA ILE A 148 -9.25 -3.22 3.42
C ILE A 148 -10.62 -3.86 3.66
N ILE A 149 -10.95 -4.22 4.89
CA ILE A 149 -12.28 -4.77 5.24
C ILE A 149 -13.39 -3.76 4.91
N HIS A 150 -13.22 -2.49 5.29
CA HIS A 150 -14.19 -1.43 4.98
C HIS A 150 -14.34 -1.20 3.48
N ALA A 151 -13.23 -1.19 2.73
CA ALA A 151 -13.23 -1.09 1.28
C ALA A 151 -13.93 -2.30 0.62
N PHE A 152 -13.71 -3.51 1.14
CA PHE A 152 -14.37 -4.72 0.66
C PHE A 152 -15.88 -4.72 0.93
N ILE A 153 -16.31 -4.30 2.12
CA ILE A 153 -17.75 -4.13 2.40
C ILE A 153 -18.35 -3.09 1.45
N THR A 154 -17.65 -1.96 1.21
CA THR A 154 -18.08 -0.95 0.24
C THR A 154 -18.24 -1.55 -1.16
N PHE A 155 -17.28 -2.37 -1.62
CA PHE A 155 -17.35 -3.08 -2.89
C PHE A 155 -18.61 -3.95 -2.99
N LEU A 156 -18.94 -4.71 -1.93
CA LEU A 156 -20.17 -5.52 -1.89
C LEU A 156 -21.44 -4.67 -1.91
N LEU A 157 -21.46 -3.54 -1.20
CA LEU A 157 -22.61 -2.62 -1.22
C LEU A 157 -22.82 -2.01 -2.62
N LEU A 158 -21.75 -1.63 -3.31
CA LEU A 158 -21.83 -1.12 -4.68
C LEU A 158 -22.33 -2.19 -5.66
N ALA A 159 -22.06 -3.47 -5.43
CA ALA A 159 -22.59 -4.55 -6.24
C ALA A 159 -24.12 -4.70 -6.15
N THR A 160 -24.75 -4.13 -5.11
CA THR A 160 -26.22 -4.09 -4.99
C THR A 160 -26.87 -2.96 -5.79
N PHE A 161 -26.07 -2.10 -6.44
CA PHE A 161 -26.61 -0.95 -7.15
C PHE A 161 -27.32 -1.41 -8.44
N PRO A 162 -28.50 -0.84 -8.72
CA PRO A 162 -29.25 -1.22 -9.91
C PRO A 162 -28.50 -0.83 -11.19
N GLY A 163 -28.49 -1.75 -12.15
CA GLY A 163 -28.00 -1.54 -13.51
C GLY A 163 -29.04 -0.84 -14.39
N TRP A 164 -28.66 -0.58 -15.64
CA TRP A 164 -29.62 -0.21 -16.68
C TRP A 164 -30.49 -1.42 -17.03
N HIS A 165 -31.80 -1.22 -17.18
CA HIS A 165 -32.70 -2.23 -17.71
C HIS A 165 -33.70 -1.59 -18.68
N GLU A 166 -33.98 -2.31 -19.77
CA GLU A 166 -35.00 -1.93 -20.75
C GLU A 166 -36.38 -2.26 -20.18
N GLU A 167 -37.25 -1.28 -20.10
CA GLU A 167 -38.68 -1.48 -19.85
C GLU A 167 -39.48 -1.01 -21.06
N ARG A 168 -40.57 -1.71 -21.38
CA ARG A 168 -41.44 -1.34 -22.50
C ARG A 168 -42.51 -0.38 -22.01
N ASP A 169 -42.49 0.86 -22.53
CA ASP A 169 -43.45 1.88 -22.12
C ASP A 169 -44.87 1.47 -22.51
N ALA A 170 -45.74 1.32 -21.51
CA ALA A 170 -47.12 0.88 -21.68
C ALA A 170 -47.97 1.87 -22.51
N ARG A 171 -47.54 3.13 -22.65
CA ARG A 171 -48.32 4.18 -23.34
C ARG A 171 -47.93 4.38 -24.81
N THR A 172 -46.67 4.13 -25.16
CA THR A 172 -46.13 4.37 -26.51
C THR A 172 -45.67 3.08 -27.20
N GLY A 173 -45.47 2.00 -26.46
CA GLY A 173 -45.01 0.70 -26.96
C GLY A 173 -43.52 0.66 -27.32
N SER A 174 -42.79 1.77 -27.12
CA SER A 174 -41.34 1.86 -27.33
C SER A 174 -40.57 1.37 -26.11
N ASP A 175 -39.41 0.76 -26.36
CA ASP A 175 -38.49 0.36 -25.31
C ASP A 175 -37.77 1.61 -24.77
N ILE A 176 -37.82 1.79 -23.45
CA ILE A 176 -37.18 2.87 -22.71
C ILE A 176 -36.15 2.31 -21.74
N ASP A 177 -34.94 2.85 -21.78
CA ASP A 177 -33.89 2.52 -20.82
C ASP A 177 -34.14 3.27 -19.50
N ILE A 178 -34.43 2.52 -18.43
CA ILE A 178 -34.61 3.09 -17.09
C ILE A 178 -33.43 2.69 -16.22
N LYS A 179 -32.90 3.67 -15.49
CA LYS A 179 -31.91 3.44 -14.44
C LYS A 179 -32.51 3.80 -13.08
N PRO A 180 -32.80 2.81 -12.22
CA PRO A 180 -33.30 3.08 -10.88
C PRO A 180 -32.25 3.81 -10.03
N PHE A 181 -32.71 4.64 -9.09
CA PHE A 181 -31.82 5.23 -8.11
C PHE A 181 -31.35 4.17 -7.09
N PRO A 182 -30.06 4.16 -6.72
CA PRO A 182 -29.58 3.30 -5.65
C PRO A 182 -30.25 3.68 -4.33
N SER A 183 -30.39 2.72 -3.42
CA SER A 183 -30.99 3.00 -2.12
C SER A 183 -30.14 4.01 -1.34
N ARG A 184 -30.78 5.07 -0.84
CA ARG A 184 -30.16 6.13 -0.04
C ARG A 184 -29.37 5.59 1.17
N PRO A 185 -29.91 4.69 2.02
CA PRO A 185 -29.16 4.20 3.19
C PRO A 185 -27.90 3.44 2.79
N VAL A 186 -27.96 2.58 1.76
CA VAL A 186 -26.78 1.83 1.27
C VAL A 186 -25.72 2.79 0.73
N SER A 187 -26.12 3.81 -0.03
CA SER A 187 -25.21 4.81 -0.58
C SER A 187 -24.49 5.62 0.51
N GLN A 188 -25.22 6.01 1.58
CA GLN A 188 -24.64 6.75 2.71
C GLN A 188 -23.68 5.87 3.54
N VAL A 189 -24.04 4.61 3.79
CA VAL A 189 -23.16 3.66 4.49
C VAL A 189 -21.90 3.39 3.66
N ALA A 190 -22.04 3.18 2.35
CA ALA A 190 -20.90 3.00 1.46
C ALA A 190 -19.95 4.21 1.46
N LEU A 191 -20.49 5.43 1.43
CA LEU A 191 -19.71 6.67 1.52
C LEU A 191 -18.97 6.77 2.87
N ALA A 192 -19.65 6.48 3.98
CA ALA A 192 -19.04 6.54 5.30
C ALA A 192 -17.90 5.52 5.46
N LEU A 193 -18.11 4.28 5.02
CA LEU A 193 -17.11 3.22 5.11
C LEU A 193 -15.86 3.53 4.28
N ILE A 194 -16.04 3.98 3.02
CA ILE A 194 -14.90 4.30 2.15
C ILE A 194 -14.12 5.53 2.63
N PHE A 195 -14.82 6.50 3.24
CA PHE A 195 -14.18 7.68 3.83
C PHE A 195 -13.31 7.28 5.04
N ILE A 196 -13.85 6.47 5.94
CA ILE A 196 -13.10 5.93 7.09
C ILE A 196 -11.90 5.10 6.61
N ALA A 197 -12.10 4.23 5.61
CA ALA A 197 -11.03 3.45 5.01
C ALA A 197 -9.92 4.35 4.46
N SER A 198 -10.28 5.42 3.74
CA SER A 198 -9.32 6.39 3.18
C SER A 198 -8.50 7.07 4.28
N ILE A 199 -9.12 7.45 5.40
CA ILE A 199 -8.42 8.03 6.55
C ILE A 199 -7.44 7.02 7.16
N PHE A 200 -7.87 5.77 7.37
CA PHE A 200 -6.99 4.75 7.93
C PHE A 200 -5.80 4.44 7.04
N VAL A 201 -5.98 4.39 5.72
CA VAL A 201 -4.86 4.25 4.77
C VAL A 201 -3.95 5.47 4.84
N LEU A 202 -4.49 6.68 4.86
CA LEU A 202 -3.69 7.91 4.98
C LEU A 202 -2.80 7.90 6.21
N VAL A 203 -3.39 7.62 7.38
CA VAL A 203 -2.65 7.56 8.66
C VAL A 203 -1.59 6.46 8.60
N SER A 204 -1.92 5.29 8.06
CA SER A 204 -0.98 4.15 7.95
C SER A 204 0.22 4.48 7.06
N VAL A 205 -0.01 5.03 5.88
CA VAL A 205 1.04 5.34 4.90
C VAL A 205 1.92 6.48 5.40
N LEU A 206 1.32 7.51 6.01
CA LEU A 206 2.08 8.60 6.65
C LEU A 206 2.97 8.06 7.76
N TRP A 207 2.40 7.28 8.68
CA TRP A 207 3.13 6.67 9.79
C TRP A 207 4.30 5.82 9.28
N GLN A 208 4.03 4.91 8.36
CA GLN A 208 5.04 4.05 7.74
C GLN A 208 6.16 4.87 7.10
N HIS A 209 5.83 5.90 6.31
CA HIS A 209 6.83 6.75 5.68
C HIS A 209 7.72 7.47 6.69
N THR A 210 7.13 8.14 7.68
CA THR A 210 7.89 8.86 8.69
C THR A 210 8.75 7.93 9.54
N ALA A 211 8.21 6.77 9.93
CA ALA A 211 8.90 5.80 10.75
C ALA A 211 10.09 5.15 10.02
N SER A 212 9.89 4.73 8.76
CA SER A 212 10.95 4.14 7.95
C SER A 212 12.06 5.15 7.65
N VAL A 213 11.72 6.41 7.33
CA VAL A 213 12.74 7.45 7.11
C VAL A 213 13.53 7.73 8.38
N ALA A 214 12.86 7.89 9.53
CA ALA A 214 13.53 8.14 10.81
C ALA A 214 14.46 6.99 11.20
N ALA A 215 13.97 5.74 11.16
CA ALA A 215 14.76 4.56 11.47
C ALA A 215 15.96 4.40 10.51
N ALA A 216 15.78 4.68 9.22
CA ALA A 216 16.84 4.60 8.23
C ALA A 216 17.96 5.63 8.47
N GLN A 217 17.62 6.84 8.90
CA GLN A 217 18.62 7.86 9.23
C GLN A 217 19.34 7.51 10.52
N VAL A 218 18.62 7.14 11.60
CA VAL A 218 19.24 6.76 12.87
C VAL A 218 20.19 5.57 12.70
N ALA A 219 19.81 4.55 11.92
CA ALA A 219 20.67 3.41 11.66
C ALA A 219 21.92 3.79 10.85
N GLN A 220 21.79 4.70 9.87
CA GLN A 220 22.92 5.18 9.07
C GLN A 220 23.88 6.05 9.89
N ASP A 221 23.35 6.95 10.71
CA ASP A 221 24.15 7.83 11.56
C ASP A 221 24.89 7.02 12.64
N PHE A 222 24.24 5.99 13.20
CA PHE A 222 24.87 5.10 14.17
C PHE A 222 25.96 4.23 13.53
N GLY A 223 25.66 3.62 12.38
CA GLY A 223 26.61 2.75 11.67
C GLY A 223 27.57 3.49 10.73
N ASN A 224 27.66 4.82 10.83
CA ASN A 224 28.37 5.74 9.93
C ASN A 224 29.65 5.16 9.31
N GLY A 225 29.60 4.91 8.00
CA GLY A 225 30.65 4.31 7.18
C GLY A 225 30.57 2.80 6.97
N SER A 226 29.66 2.10 7.67
CA SER A 226 29.54 0.63 7.63
C SER A 226 28.11 0.11 7.41
N VAL A 227 27.08 0.86 7.82
CA VAL A 227 25.67 0.50 7.63
C VAL A 227 24.99 1.54 6.74
N ARG A 228 24.24 1.03 5.76
CA ARG A 228 23.31 1.81 4.94
C ARG A 228 21.89 1.31 5.15
N SER A 229 20.93 2.18 4.88
CA SER A 229 19.52 1.83 4.95
C SER A 229 18.77 2.43 3.76
N GLY A 230 17.75 1.72 3.29
CA GLY A 230 16.86 2.14 2.21
C GLY A 230 15.41 2.13 2.65
N VAL A 231 14.63 3.08 2.16
CA VAL A 231 13.17 3.06 2.30
C VAL A 231 12.57 2.43 1.04
N GLY A 232 11.64 1.49 1.20
CA GLY A 232 11.11 0.77 0.06
C GLY A 232 10.15 1.61 -0.77
N THR A 233 10.61 2.02 -1.95
CA THR A 233 9.84 2.84 -2.89
C THR A 233 8.60 2.12 -3.40
N SER A 234 8.70 0.81 -3.66
CA SER A 234 7.56 -0.02 -4.07
C SER A 234 6.42 0.04 -3.05
N ALA A 235 6.74 -0.11 -1.76
CA ALA A 235 5.74 -0.05 -0.69
C ALA A 235 5.09 1.34 -0.61
N MET A 236 5.89 2.41 -0.75
CA MET A 236 5.36 3.78 -0.79
C MET A 236 4.38 3.99 -1.94
N VAL A 237 4.73 3.51 -3.14
CA VAL A 237 3.87 3.63 -4.32
C VAL A 237 2.57 2.86 -4.12
N LEU A 238 2.62 1.61 -3.64
CA LEU A 238 1.42 0.80 -3.39
C LEU A 238 0.48 1.47 -2.39
N GLY A 239 1.03 2.01 -1.29
CA GLY A 239 0.25 2.71 -0.26
C GLY A 239 -0.37 4.00 -0.76
N TRP A 240 0.42 4.92 -1.31
CA TRP A 240 -0.07 6.23 -1.79
C TRP A 240 -1.00 6.12 -2.99
N PHE A 241 -0.71 5.19 -3.91
CA PHE A 241 -1.58 4.96 -5.05
C PHE A 241 -2.91 4.31 -4.62
N GLY A 242 -2.87 3.34 -3.71
CA GLY A 242 -4.06 2.78 -3.08
C GLY A 242 -4.91 3.85 -2.39
N PHE A 243 -4.29 4.74 -1.61
CA PHE A 243 -4.96 5.89 -0.99
C PHE A 243 -5.62 6.80 -2.02
N ALA A 244 -4.91 7.20 -3.07
CA ALA A 244 -5.44 8.08 -4.11
C ALA A 244 -6.68 7.47 -4.79
N LEU A 245 -6.67 6.17 -5.06
CA LEU A 245 -7.82 5.47 -5.63
C LEU A 245 -9.04 5.51 -4.68
N LEU A 246 -8.85 5.28 -3.37
CA LEU A 246 -9.93 5.36 -2.39
C LEU A 246 -10.50 6.78 -2.28
N ILE A 247 -9.67 7.82 -2.40
CA ILE A 247 -10.12 9.22 -2.44
C ILE A 247 -10.97 9.49 -3.68
N VAL A 248 -10.51 9.05 -4.86
CA VAL A 248 -11.29 9.19 -6.11
C VAL A 248 -12.65 8.50 -5.98
N VAL A 249 -12.69 7.31 -5.38
CA VAL A 249 -13.94 6.59 -5.13
C VAL A 249 -14.84 7.36 -4.15
N THR A 250 -14.26 7.90 -3.07
CA THR A 250 -14.99 8.68 -2.06
C THR A 250 -15.63 9.91 -2.70
N ILE A 251 -14.87 10.67 -3.48
CA ILE A 251 -15.38 11.84 -4.22
C ILE A 251 -16.44 11.41 -5.22
N GLY A 252 -16.23 10.29 -5.93
CA GLY A 252 -17.19 9.77 -6.89
C GLY A 252 -18.54 9.42 -6.26
N LEU A 253 -18.53 8.71 -5.13
CA LEU A 253 -19.77 8.42 -4.39
C LEU A 253 -20.43 9.69 -3.87
N LEU A 254 -19.67 10.66 -3.38
CA LEU A 254 -20.21 11.93 -2.91
C LEU A 254 -20.90 12.71 -4.05
N VAL A 255 -20.25 12.83 -5.21
CA VAL A 255 -20.80 13.52 -6.39
C VAL A 255 -22.09 12.83 -6.86
N MET A 256 -22.10 11.50 -6.92
CA MET A 256 -23.29 10.73 -7.29
C MET A 256 -24.45 10.98 -6.32
N ILE A 257 -24.21 10.93 -5.01
CA ILE A 257 -25.25 11.18 -4.00
C ILE A 257 -25.80 12.61 -4.11
N LEU A 258 -24.93 13.61 -4.26
CA LEU A 258 -25.34 15.01 -4.43
C LEU A 258 -26.15 15.23 -5.72
N SER A 259 -25.76 14.56 -6.80
CA SER A 259 -26.46 14.64 -8.09
C SER A 259 -27.88 14.07 -8.01
N ILE A 260 -28.04 12.92 -7.35
CA ILE A 260 -29.37 12.32 -7.11
C ILE A 260 -30.23 13.26 -6.26
N HIS A 261 -29.66 13.84 -5.20
CA HIS A 261 -30.39 14.77 -4.34
C HIS A 261 -30.83 16.05 -5.05
N LEU A 262 -30.02 16.55 -6.00
CA LEU A 262 -30.39 17.68 -6.85
C LEU A 262 -31.49 17.31 -7.86
N LEU A 263 -31.39 16.14 -8.49
CA LEU A 263 -32.41 15.66 -9.43
C LEU A 263 -33.77 15.49 -8.73
N ASP A 264 -33.79 14.84 -7.57
CA ASP A 264 -35.01 14.66 -6.78
C ASP A 264 -35.69 16.00 -6.50
N LYS A 265 -34.91 17.01 -6.07
CA LYS A 265 -35.43 18.37 -5.83
C LYS A 265 -35.98 19.07 -7.08
N LEU A 266 -35.37 18.86 -8.24
CA LEU A 266 -35.81 19.48 -9.50
C LEU A 266 -37.04 18.79 -10.11
N THR A 267 -37.30 17.53 -9.75
CA THR A 267 -38.48 16.78 -10.21
C THR A 267 -39.67 16.83 -9.25
N GLU A 268 -39.46 17.29 -8.02
CA GLU A 268 -40.52 17.49 -7.02
C GLU A 268 -41.23 18.88 -7.16
N ASP A 269 -40.74 19.77 -8.02
CA ASP A 269 -41.38 21.03 -8.47
C ASP A 269 -42.10 20.84 -9.82
#